data_AF-A0A453KPJ7-F1
#
_entry.id   AF-A0A453KPJ7-F1
#
_cell.length_a   1.000
_cell.length_b   1.000
_cell.length_c   1.000
_cell.angle_alpha   90.00
_cell.angle_beta   90.00
_cell.angle_gamma   90.00
#
_symmetry.space_group_name_H-M   'P 1'
#
loop_
_entity.id
_entity.type
_entity.pdbx_description
1 polymer ?
#
loop_
_entity_poly.entity_id
_entity_poly.type
_entity_poly.pdbx_seq_one_letter_code
_entity_poly.pdbx_strand_id
1 'polypeptide(L)'
;QVIPLPVWHGQGYRSLGFRFGDICYISDVSDIPDETYKLLEDCQLLILDALRPDRSSSTHFGLPRALEEVRKIKPKRTLFTG
;
A
#
# COMPACT_ATOMS: atom_id res chain seq x y z
N GLN A 1 -3.21 -18.75 -4.86
CA GLN A 1 -3.83 -18.33 -3.59
C GLN A 1 -3.92 -16.81 -3.58
N VAL A 2 -4.99 -16.23 -3.05
CA VAL A 2 -5.15 -14.78 -2.88
C VAL A 2 -5.19 -14.50 -1.38
N ILE A 3 -4.38 -13.56 -0.91
CA ILE A 3 -4.26 -13.19 0.51
C ILE A 3 -4.76 -11.74 0.64
N PRO A 4 -5.79 -11.46 1.45
CA PRO A 4 -6.21 -10.09 1.70
C PRO A 4 -5.15 -9.32 2.50
N LEU A 5 -4.97 -8.04 2.19
CA LEU A 5 -4.05 -7.11 2.85
C LEU A 5 -4.86 -5.98 3.49
N PRO A 6 -5.24 -6.09 4.78
CA PRO A 6 -6.05 -5.08 5.44
C PRO A 6 -5.33 -3.73 5.55
N VAL A 7 -5.95 -2.63 5.11
CA VAL A 7 -5.37 -1.28 5.17
C VAL A 7 -6.41 -0.24 5.59
N TRP A 8 -5.97 0.93 6.03
CA TRP A 8 -6.86 2.03 6.37
C TRP A 8 -7.12 2.93 5.17
N HIS A 9 -8.38 3.27 4.91
CA HIS A 9 -8.77 4.27 3.90
C HIS A 9 -9.65 5.33 4.57
N GLY A 10 -9.02 6.25 5.28
CA GLY A 10 -9.72 7.14 6.19
C GLY A 10 -9.92 6.55 7.58
N GLN A 11 -10.34 7.42 8.49
CA GLN A 11 -10.56 7.06 9.89
C GLN A 11 -11.75 6.10 10.02
N GLY A 12 -11.50 4.95 10.67
CA GLY A 12 -12.55 3.98 10.98
C GLY A 12 -13.01 3.13 9.79
N TYR A 13 -12.36 3.22 8.63
CA TYR A 13 -12.72 2.45 7.44
C TYR A 13 -11.56 1.57 6.98
N ARG A 14 -11.78 0.25 7.00
CA ARG A 14 -10.82 -0.76 6.51
C ARG A 14 -11.13 -1.09 5.04
N SER A 15 -10.14 -0.87 4.19
CA SER A 15 -10.09 -1.36 2.82
C SER A 15 -9.22 -2.62 2.74
N LEU A 16 -9.25 -3.29 1.59
CA LEU A 16 -8.45 -4.46 1.29
C LEU A 16 -7.58 -4.23 0.06
N GLY A 17 -6.27 -4.35 0.24
CA GLY A 17 -5.39 -4.77 -0.83
C GLY A 17 -5.40 -6.29 -0.99
N PHE A 18 -4.65 -6.78 -1.98
CA PHE A 18 -4.53 -8.20 -2.24
C PHE A 18 -3.11 -8.57 -2.63
N ARG A 19 -2.63 -9.70 -2.07
CA ARG A 19 -1.43 -10.39 -2.55
C ARG A 19 -1.83 -11.62 -3.35
N PHE A 20 -1.23 -11.80 -4.51
CA PHE A 20 -1.39 -12.98 -5.34
C PHE A 20 -0.04 -13.34 -5.97
N GLY A 21 0.51 -14.47 -5.52
CA GLY A 21 1.91 -14.81 -5.78
C GLY A 21 2.85 -13.74 -5.20
N ASP A 22 3.68 -13.19 -6.08
CA ASP A 22 4.74 -12.22 -5.75
C ASP A 22 4.32 -10.75 -5.91
N ILE A 23 3.04 -10.52 -6.22
CA ILE A 23 2.46 -9.21 -6.47
C ILE A 23 1.59 -8.80 -5.28
N CYS A 24 1.78 -7.56 -4.80
CA CYS A 24 0.93 -6.93 -3.80
C CYS A 24 0.27 -5.70 -4.44
N TYR A 25 -1.06 -5.64 -4.44
CA TYR A 25 -1.85 -4.53 -4.94
C TYR A 25 -2.59 -3.87 -3.79
N ILE A 26 -2.32 -2.60 -3.52
CA ILE A 26 -2.98 -1.80 -2.49
C ILE A 26 -3.36 -0.45 -3.11
N SER A 27 -4.63 -0.31 -3.50
CA SER A 27 -5.21 0.99 -3.85
C SER A 27 -5.95 1.59 -2.65
N ASP A 28 -6.26 2.88 -2.74
CA ASP A 28 -7.13 3.57 -1.78
C ASP A 28 -6.65 3.37 -0.34
N VAL A 29 -5.49 3.93 0.01
CA VAL A 29 -4.88 3.71 1.34
C VAL A 29 -4.35 5.00 1.94
N SER A 30 -4.76 5.25 3.17
CA SER A 30 -4.29 6.35 4.04
C SER A 30 -3.26 5.91 5.08
N ASP A 31 -3.23 4.62 5.43
CA ASP A 31 -2.26 4.06 6.36
C ASP A 31 -2.18 2.52 6.29
N ILE A 32 -1.01 1.95 6.59
CA ILE A 32 -0.77 0.50 6.59
C ILE A 32 -0.53 0.03 8.04
N PRO A 33 -1.39 -0.86 8.59
CA PRO A 33 -1.25 -1.37 9.93
C PRO A 33 -0.10 -2.41 10.04
N ASP A 34 0.44 -2.56 11.24
CA ASP A 34 1.57 -3.47 11.52
C ASP A 34 1.34 -4.92 11.07
N GLU A 35 0.10 -5.41 11.17
CA GLU A 35 -0.24 -6.77 10.72
C GLU A 35 -0.03 -6.99 9.21
N THR A 36 -0.17 -5.94 8.41
CA THR A 36 -0.12 -6.02 6.95
C THR A 36 1.30 -6.02 6.43
N TYR A 37 2.26 -5.38 7.12
CA TYR A 37 3.66 -5.43 6.70
C TYR A 37 4.22 -6.86 6.68
N LYS A 38 3.81 -7.72 7.62
CA LYS A 38 4.21 -9.14 7.62
C LYS A 38 3.75 -9.87 6.36
N LEU A 39 2.61 -9.48 5.80
CA LEU A 39 2.05 -10.06 4.57
C LEU A 39 2.72 -9.51 3.31
N LEU A 40 3.48 -8.42 3.43
CA LEU A 40 4.19 -7.74 2.34
C LEU A 40 5.66 -8.16 2.21
N GLU A 41 6.16 -9.01 3.11
CA GLU A 41 7.51 -9.55 3.03
C GLU A 41 7.76 -10.30 1.70
N ASP A 42 8.97 -10.12 1.16
CA ASP A 42 9.42 -10.66 -0.14
C ASP A 42 8.59 -10.25 -1.36
N CYS A 43 7.81 -9.16 -1.27
CA CYS A 43 7.06 -8.60 -2.40
C CYS A 43 7.99 -8.25 -3.57
N GLN A 44 7.74 -8.85 -4.75
CA GLN A 44 8.52 -8.54 -5.95
C GLN A 44 7.97 -7.31 -6.65
N LEU A 45 6.65 -7.23 -6.79
CA LEU A 45 5.95 -6.10 -7.40
C LEU A 45 4.92 -5.53 -6.44
N LEU A 46 5.13 -4.28 -6.02
CA LEU A 46 4.16 -3.52 -5.25
C LEU A 46 3.43 -2.54 -6.17
N ILE A 47 2.10 -2.57 -6.20
CA ILE A 47 1.27 -1.55 -6.84
C ILE A 47 0.59 -0.78 -5.70
N LEU A 48 0.90 0.51 -5.56
CA LEU A 48 0.56 1.30 -4.37
C LEU A 48 -0.11 2.63 -4.73
N ASP A 49 -1.10 3.03 -3.92
CA ASP A 49 -1.76 4.33 -3.95
C ASP A 49 -0.77 5.50 -3.78
N ALA A 50 -0.92 6.51 -4.63
CA ALA A 50 -0.23 7.80 -4.58
C ALA A 50 -1.05 8.86 -5.36
N LEU A 51 -2.23 9.21 -4.84
CA LEU A 51 -3.23 10.06 -5.50
C LEU A 51 -2.72 11.45 -5.88
N ARG A 52 -1.81 12.04 -5.11
CA ARG A 52 -1.31 13.40 -5.33
C ARG A 52 0.21 13.48 -5.24
N PRO A 53 0.84 14.36 -6.03
CA PRO A 53 2.30 14.48 -6.05
C PRO A 53 2.87 15.16 -4.80
N ASP A 54 2.12 16.04 -4.13
CA ASP A 54 2.64 16.93 -3.09
C ASP A 54 2.23 16.54 -1.65
N ARG A 55 1.06 15.93 -1.45
CA ARG A 55 0.51 15.68 -0.12
C ARG A 55 -0.47 14.51 -0.05
N SER A 56 -0.53 13.86 1.11
CA SER A 56 -1.60 12.91 1.43
C SER A 56 -2.92 13.62 1.73
N SER A 57 -4.03 12.90 1.56
CA SER A 57 -5.34 13.29 2.08
C SER A 57 -5.67 12.48 3.34
N SER A 58 -6.87 12.67 3.90
CA SER A 58 -7.36 11.82 4.98
C SER A 58 -7.57 10.37 4.55
N THR A 59 -7.68 10.10 3.25
CA THR A 59 -8.09 8.80 2.70
C THR A 59 -7.06 8.16 1.78
N HIS A 60 -6.12 8.94 1.22
CA HIS A 60 -5.12 8.46 0.27
C HIS A 60 -3.72 8.94 0.61
N PHE A 61 -2.73 8.14 0.23
CA PHE A 61 -1.35 8.55 0.23
C PHE A 61 -1.10 9.58 -0.87
N GLY A 62 -0.27 10.57 -0.55
CA GLY A 62 0.47 11.33 -1.54
C GLY A 62 1.79 10.63 -1.85
N LEU A 63 2.42 11.01 -2.96
CA LEU A 63 3.69 10.45 -3.41
C LEU A 63 4.79 10.46 -2.33
N PRO A 64 4.99 11.52 -1.52
CA PRO A 64 6.02 11.49 -0.47
C PRO A 64 5.81 10.37 0.55
N ARG A 65 4.55 10.18 1.00
CA ARG A 65 4.20 9.12 1.97
C ARG A 65 4.29 7.74 1.32
N ALA A 66 3.82 7.58 0.09
CA ALA A 66 3.94 6.33 -0.64
C ALA A 66 5.42 5.91 -0.80
N LEU A 67 6.32 6.86 -1.04
CA LEU A 67 7.76 6.62 -1.09
C LEU A 67 8.36 6.22 0.26
N GLU A 68 7.85 6.73 1.39
CA GLU A 68 8.24 6.23 2.73
C GLU A 68 7.85 4.77 2.90
N GLU A 69 6.63 4.40 2.51
CA GLU A 69 6.14 3.03 2.62
C GLU A 69 6.92 2.07 1.72
N VAL A 70 7.25 2.47 0.48
CA VAL A 70 8.12 1.69 -0.41
C VAL A 70 9.48 1.42 0.22
N ARG A 71 10.08 2.41 0.91
CA ARG A 71 11.38 2.22 1.59
C ARG A 71 11.29 1.27 2.78
N LYS A 72 10.14 1.19 3.46
CA LYS A 72 9.92 0.22 4.54
C LYS A 72 9.69 -1.19 3.99
N ILE A 73 8.83 -1.32 2.98
CA ILE A 73 8.44 -2.61 2.38
C ILE A 73 9.58 -3.22 1.54
N LYS A 74 10.40 -2.37 0.90
CA LYS A 74 11.54 -2.75 0.05
C LYS A 74 11.20 -3.75 -1.08
N PRO A 75 10.15 -3.50 -1.89
CA PRO A 75 9.84 -4.37 -3.02
C PRO A 75 10.93 -4.25 -4.10
N LYS A 76 11.06 -5.26 -4.98
CA LYS A 76 12.00 -5.16 -6.13
C LYS A 76 11.58 -4.09 -7.13
N ARG A 77 10.28 -3.89 -7.31
CA ARG A 77 9.70 -2.85 -8.17
C ARG A 77 8.42 -2.32 -7.56
N THR A 78 8.20 -1.01 -7.70
CA THR A 78 6.92 -0.37 -7.36
C THR A 78 6.32 0.30 -8.58
N LEU A 79 5.00 0.19 -8.72
CA LEU A 79 4.17 1.02 -9.61
C LEU A 79 3.23 1.83 -8.75
N PHE A 80 3.14 3.14 -9.01
CA PHE A 80 2.18 3.99 -8.34
C PHE A 80 0.89 4.08 -9.16
N THR A 81 -0.24 4.12 -8.47
CA THR A 81 -1.58 4.33 -9.03
C THR A 81 -2.33 5.31 -8.14
N GLY A 82 -3.38 5.95 -8.64
CA GLY A 82 -4.15 6.96 -7.90
C GLY A 82 -5.07 7.73 -8.81
#